data_AF-A0A514YS04-F1
#
_entry.id   AF-A0A514YS04-F1
#
_cell.length_a   1.000
_cell.length_b   1.000
_cell.length_c   1.000
_cell.angle_alpha   90.00
_cell.angle_beta   90.00
_cell.angle_gamma   90.00
#
_symmetry.space_group_name_H-M   'P 1'
#
loop_
_entity.id
_entity.type
_entity.pdbx_description
1 polymer ?
#
loop_
_entity_poly.entity_id
_entity_poly.type
_entity_poly.pdbx_seq_one_letter_code
_entity_poly.pdbx_strand_id
1 'polypeptide(L)' 'VWVQDYQLQLVPQLLRELRPDLRIGFFLHIPFPPIELFNRLPWRDGIINGLLGADLVGFQTPGHGSNFLRLARR' A
#
# COMPACT_ATOMS: atom_id res chain seq x y z
N VAL A 1 -8.50 -10.40 -6.86
CA VAL A 1 -8.14 -9.19 -7.63
C VAL A 1 -6.69 -8.85 -7.34
N TRP A 2 -5.92 -8.48 -8.35
CA TRP A 2 -4.52 -8.05 -8.19
C TRP A 2 -4.35 -6.63 -8.74
N VAL A 3 -4.23 -5.66 -7.83
CA VAL A 3 -4.04 -4.24 -8.12
C VAL A 3 -2.57 -3.95 -8.37
N GLN A 4 -2.28 -3.12 -9.36
CA GLN A 4 -0.92 -2.86 -9.82
C GLN A 4 -0.58 -1.38 -9.70
N ASP A 5 0.55 -1.13 -9.04
CA ASP A 5 1.34 0.10 -9.09
C ASP A 5 0.73 1.36 -8.42
N TYR A 6 1.57 2.41 -8.36
CA TYR A 6 1.38 3.58 -7.49
C TYR A 6 0.14 4.42 -7.78
N GLN A 7 -0.38 4.37 -9.01
CA GLN A 7 -1.54 5.14 -9.43
C GLN A 7 -2.81 4.68 -8.69
N LEU A 8 -2.83 3.45 -8.18
CA LEU A 8 -4.02 2.79 -7.64
C LEU A 8 -3.90 2.45 -6.15
N GLN A 9 -3.05 3.15 -5.40
CA GLN A 9 -2.77 2.84 -3.98
C GLN A 9 -4.00 2.92 -3.06
N LEU A 10 -5.06 3.64 -3.44
CA LEU A 10 -6.31 3.72 -2.66
C LEU A 10 -7.32 2.62 -3.01
N VAL A 11 -7.15 1.96 -4.15
CA VAL A 11 -8.10 0.98 -4.69
C VAL A 11 -8.29 -0.23 -3.78
N PRO A 12 -7.27 -0.79 -3.09
CA PRO A 12 -7.50 -1.97 -2.26
C PRO A 12 -8.52 -1.72 -1.15
N GLN A 13 -8.42 -0.61 -0.42
CA GLN A 13 -9.40 -0.24 0.61
C GLN A 13 -10.78 0.04 0.02
N LEU A 14 -10.88 0.78 -1.08
CA LEU A 14 -12.16 1.05 -1.75
C LEU A 14 -12.84 -0.26 -2.23
N LEU A 15 -12.06 -1.20 -2.77
CA LEU A 15 -12.56 -2.51 -3.16
C LEU A 15 -12.99 -3.35 -1.96
N ARG A 16 -12.25 -3.30 -0.85
CA ARG A 16 -12.61 -4.02 0.38
C ARG A 16 -13.95 -3.56 0.93
N GLU A 17 -14.21 -2.25 0.93
CA GLU A 17 -15.47 -1.66 1.38
C GLU A 17 -16.65 -2.05 0.49
N LEU A 18 -16.46 -2.05 -0.83
CA LEU A 18 -17.51 -2.38 -1.79
C LEU A 18 -17.76 -3.89 -1.94
N ARG A 19 -16.71 -4.69 -1.81
CA ARG A 19 -16.69 -6.14 -2.11
C ARG A 19 -15.82 -6.89 -1.10
N PRO A 20 -16.30 -7.02 0.15
CA PRO A 20 -15.55 -7.67 1.22
C PRO A 20 -15.26 -9.15 0.97
N ASP A 21 -15.98 -9.79 0.03
CA ASP A 21 -15.81 -11.17 -0.39
C ASP A 21 -14.52 -11.43 -1.22
N LEU A 22 -13.90 -10.38 -1.76
CA LEU A 22 -12.72 -10.53 -2.62
C LEU A 22 -11.44 -10.81 -1.83
N ARG A 23 -10.57 -11.64 -2.42
CA ARG A 23 -9.14 -11.65 -2.08
C ARG A 23 -8.40 -10.61 -2.93
N ILE A 24 -7.67 -9.70 -2.30
CA ILE A 24 -7.05 -8.52 -2.89
C ILE A 24 -5.54 -8.57 -2.66
N GLY A 25 -4.77 -8.62 -3.74
CA GLY A 25 -3.32 -8.37 -3.70
C GLY A 25 -2.99 -7.01 -4.30
N PHE A 26 -1.96 -6.35 -3.79
CA PHE A 26 -1.36 -5.15 -4.37
C PHE A 26 0.13 -5.39 -4.60
N PHE A 27 0.68 -4.94 -5.72
CA PHE A 27 2.13 -4.94 -5.95
C PHE A 27 2.61 -3.58 -6.44
N LEU A 28 3.65 -3.04 -5.79
CA LEU A 28 4.31 -1.79 -6.20
C LEU A 28 5.52 -2.09 -7.09
N HIS A 29 5.47 -1.60 -8.33
CA HIS A 29 6.53 -1.85 -9.31
C HIS A 29 7.72 -0.91 -9.14
N ILE A 30 7.45 0.31 -8.67
CA ILE A 30 8.46 1.31 -8.34
C ILE A 30 9.03 1.11 -6.92
N PRO A 31 10.20 1.70 -6.59
CA PRO A 31 10.71 1.70 -5.23
C PRO A 31 9.75 2.34 -4.23
N PHE A 32 9.53 1.69 -3.09
CA PHE A 32 8.83 2.32 -1.97
C PHE A 32 9.81 3.21 -1.18
N PRO A 33 9.48 4.48 -0.94
CA PRO A 33 10.44 5.46 -0.45
C PRO A 33 10.90 5.18 1.00
N PRO A 34 12.04 5.77 1.41
CA PRO A 34 12.40 5.89 2.83
C PRO A 34 11.33 6.65 3.62
N ILE A 35 11.26 6.37 4.92
CA ILE A 35 10.24 6.90 5.85
C ILE A 35 10.27 8.43 5.88
N GLU A 36 11.46 9.03 5.89
CA GLU A 36 11.67 10.47 5.97
C GLU A 36 11.09 11.19 4.75
N LEU A 37 11.20 10.56 3.58
CA LEU A 37 10.64 11.08 2.34
C LEU A 37 9.12 10.87 2.29
N PHE A 38 8.63 9.69 2.65
CA PHE A 38 7.20 9.38 2.67
C PHE A 38 6.42 10.31 3.62
N ASN A 39 7.00 10.64 4.78
CA ASN A 39 6.39 11.53 5.77
C ASN A 39 6.13 12.96 5.26
N ARG A 40 6.73 13.37 4.13
CA ARG A 40 6.48 14.66 3.49
C ARG A 40 5.13 14.72 2.76
N LEU A 41 4.52 13.57 2.46
CA LEU A 41 3.23 13.53 1.77
C LEU A 41 2.11 13.98 2.72
N PRO A 42 1.30 15.01 2.37
CA PRO A 42 0.17 15.44 3.19
C PRO A 42 -0.88 14.35 3.40
N TRP A 43 -1.04 13.45 2.41
CA TRP A 43 -2.04 12.38 2.40
C TRP A 43 -1.46 11.00 2.76
N ARG A 44 -0.32 10.95 3.45
CA ARG A 44 0.40 9.71 3.77
C ARG A 44 -0.49 8.66 4.44
N ASP A 45 -1.36 9.08 5.38
CA ASP A 45 -2.23 8.16 6.12
C ASP A 45 -3.29 7.56 5.19
N GLY A 46 -3.81 8.34 4.24
CA GLY A 46 -4.72 7.87 3.21
C GLY A 46 -4.08 6.81 2.31
N ILE A 47 -2.82 7.01 1.92
CA ILE A 47 -2.07 6.02 1.12
C ILE A 47 -1.83 4.74 1.90
N ILE A 48 -1.38 4.83 3.17
CA ILE A 48 -1.16 3.65 4.01
C ILE A 48 -2.47 2.88 4.23
N ASN A 49 -3.55 3.56 4.59
CA ASN A 49 -4.86 2.94 4.75
C ASN A 49 -5.38 2.31 3.44
N GLY A 50 -5.15 2.98 2.31
CA GLY A 50 -5.46 2.45 0.98
C GLY A 50 -4.80 1.10 0.70
N LEU A 51 -3.51 1.00 1.00
CA LEU A 51 -2.72 -0.23 0.82
C LEU A 51 -3.09 -1.33 1.83
N LEU A 52 -3.43 -0.95 3.07
CA LEU A 52 -3.84 -1.88 4.13
C LEU A 52 -5.19 -2.58 3.86
N GLY A 53 -5.96 -2.12 2.88
CA GLY A 53 -7.15 -2.83 2.41
C GLY A 53 -6.86 -4.14 1.64
N ALA A 54 -5.61 -4.33 1.20
CA ALA A 54 -5.17 -5.56 0.53
C ALA A 54 -4.88 -6.69 1.55
N ASP A 55 -5.17 -7.93 1.16
CA ASP A 55 -4.74 -9.14 1.91
C ASP A 55 -3.23 -9.37 1.79
N LEU A 56 -2.62 -8.89 0.71
CA LEU A 56 -1.18 -8.99 0.45
C LEU A 56 -0.66 -7.73 -0.22
N VAL A 57 0.40 -7.14 0.32
CA VAL A 57 1.13 -6.02 -0.28
C VAL A 57 2.55 -6.47 -0.63
N GLY A 58 2.87 -6.48 -1.92
CA GLY A 58 4.16 -6.92 -2.46
C GLY A 58 5.03 -5.76 -2.95
N PHE A 59 6.35 -5.95 -2.84
CA PHE A 59 7.37 -5.00 -3.26
C PHE A 59 8.53 -5.72 -3.96
N GLN A 60 9.30 -4.98 -4.76
CA GLN A 60 10.50 -5.49 -5.45
C GLN A 60 11.60 -6.00 -4.49
N THR A 61 11.75 -5.39 -3.31
CA THR A 61 12.84 -5.71 -2.37
C THR A 61 12.36 -5.83 -0.92
N PRO A 62 13.04 -6.62 -0.08
CA PRO A 62 12.75 -6.69 1.36
C PRO A 62 12.88 -5.33 2.07
N GLY A 63 13.75 -4.45 1.59
CA GLY A 63 13.94 -3.11 2.16
C GLY A 63 12.70 -2.23 2.00
N HIS A 64 12.06 -2.27 0.84
CA HIS A 64 10.80 -1.56 0.58
C HIS A 64 9.67 -2.06 1.49
N GLY A 65 9.56 -3.38 1.65
CA GLY A 65 8.61 -3.99 2.59
C GLY A 65 8.88 -3.57 4.04
N SER A 66 10.15 -3.49 4.44
CA SER A 66 10.53 -3.02 5.78
C SER A 66 10.15 -1.56 6.04
N ASN A 67 10.32 -0.68 5.03
CA ASN A 67 9.88 0.72 5.12
C ASN A 67 8.35 0.81 5.28
N PHE A 68 7.59 0.06 4.46
CA PHE A 68 6.14 0.03 4.54
C PHE A 68 5.65 -0.45 5.92
N LEU A 69 6.20 -1.56 6.43
CA LEU A 69 5.84 -2.09 7.75
C LEU A 69 6.09 -1.08 8.88
N ARG A 70 7.15 -0.29 8.81
CA ARG A 70 7.44 0.75 9.80
C ARG A 70 6.43 1.89 9.76
N LEU A 71 5.95 2.27 8.56
CA LEU A 71 4.92 3.29 8.40
C LEU A 71 3.54 2.79 8.83
N ALA A 72 3.21 1.53 8.55
CA ALA A 72 1.90 0.94 8.86
C ALA A 72 1.71 0.59 10.35
N ARG A 73 2.79 0.58 11.14
CA ARG A 73 2.75 0.32 12.60
C ARG A 73 2.52 1.59 13.45
N ARG A 74 2.43 2.75 12.82
CA ARG A 74 2.14 4.03 13.48
C ARG A 74 0.64 4.28 13.47
#